data_AF-G4ZQG5-F1
#
_entry.id   AF-G4ZQG5-F1
#
_cell.length_a   1.000
_cell.length_b   1.000
_cell.length_c   1.000
_cell.angle_alpha   90.00
_cell.angle_beta   90.00
_cell.angle_gamma   90.00
#
_symmetry.space_group_name_H-M   'P 1'
#
loop_
_entity.id
_entity.type
_entity.pdbx_description
1 polymer ?
#
loop_
_entity_poly.entity_id
_entity_poly.type
_entity_poly.pdbx_seq_one_letter_code
_entity_poly.pdbx_strand_id
1 'polypeptide(L)'
;MVKPFYNEDKLRADSLSDALVSAAARGHLEIVNLLQSKPDYNVDAMGLGKAFVKAARRSQLQVLELLYAIEGYQVSAEVLETAFLAAVNLGNLEVVKFLDSKIFVSPDFYVKAFLSAAVECNTTYVTVGNQVGVLQFLYAKGCVRPELISHIFPKAAACSSLEGVEFLYKKGCISPDLVDAAFEKAVLENSADVVEFLYKTGFVRTESVEGAFLIAAERGDVYILECLIECGCTCRAVLKESLKSCSSVMTRRLLLRAYKSLAP
;
A
#
# COMPACT_ATOMS: atom_id res chain seq x y z
N MET A 1 12.63 -23.57 38.07
CA MET A 1 14.00 -23.03 37.90
C MET A 1 14.37 -23.16 36.43
N VAL A 2 14.21 -22.08 35.65
CA VAL A 2 14.64 -22.03 34.25
C VAL A 2 16.13 -21.67 34.27
N LYS A 3 16.99 -22.59 33.84
CA LYS A 3 18.42 -22.32 33.67
C LYS A 3 18.57 -21.20 32.65
N PRO A 4 19.32 -20.12 32.94
CA PRO A 4 19.58 -19.13 31.93
C PRO A 4 20.63 -19.69 30.98
N PHE A 5 20.37 -19.61 29.68
CA PHE A 5 21.37 -19.80 28.62
C PHE A 5 22.33 -18.60 28.66
N TYR A 6 23.20 -18.52 29.66
CA TYR A 6 24.39 -17.67 29.64
C TYR A 6 25.60 -18.59 29.56
N ASN A 7 26.01 -18.93 28.35
CA ASN A 7 27.39 -19.33 28.12
C ASN A 7 28.21 -18.05 27.91
N GLU A 8 29.36 -17.99 28.56
CA GLU A 8 30.36 -16.91 28.57
C GLU A 8 31.06 -16.69 27.21
N ASP A 9 30.36 -16.87 26.10
CA ASP A 9 30.87 -16.55 24.79
C ASP A 9 30.47 -15.13 24.45
N LYS A 10 31.44 -14.21 24.60
CA LYS A 10 31.50 -12.89 23.98
C LYS A 10 30.53 -12.81 22.80
N LEU A 11 29.39 -12.14 22.97
CA LEU A 11 28.39 -12.01 21.91
C LEU A 11 29.11 -11.43 20.69
N ARG A 12 29.22 -12.22 19.61
CA ARG A 12 29.81 -11.73 18.37
C ARG A 12 29.00 -10.50 17.96
N ALA A 13 29.68 -9.43 17.53
CA ALA A 13 29.03 -8.17 17.16
C ALA A 13 27.86 -8.39 16.19
N ASP A 14 28.00 -9.36 15.28
CA ASP A 14 26.95 -9.78 14.33
C ASP A 14 25.70 -10.33 15.03
N SER A 15 25.87 -11.19 16.05
CA SER A 15 24.74 -11.76 16.81
C SER A 15 24.02 -10.72 17.66
N LEU A 16 24.76 -9.72 18.17
CA LEU A 16 24.17 -8.61 18.93
C LEU A 16 23.38 -7.67 18.01
N SER A 17 23.92 -7.38 16.83
CA SER A 17 23.25 -6.60 15.78
C SER A 17 21.95 -7.27 15.34
N ASP A 18 21.97 -8.57 15.06
CA ASP A 18 20.77 -9.34 14.67
C ASP A 18 19.70 -9.38 15.78
N ALA A 19 20.13 -9.52 17.05
CA ALA A 19 19.23 -9.47 18.20
C ALA A 19 18.57 -8.08 18.32
N LEU A 20 19.34 -7.01 18.17
CA LEU A 20 18.83 -5.64 18.19
C LEU A 20 17.85 -5.39 17.05
N VAL A 21 18.20 -5.78 15.82
CA VAL A 21 17.34 -5.66 14.64
C VAL A 21 16.01 -6.40 14.85
N SER A 22 16.07 -7.60 15.43
CA SER A 22 14.88 -8.41 15.72
C SER A 22 14.01 -7.80 16.81
N ALA A 23 14.61 -7.30 17.90
CA ALA A 23 13.91 -6.60 18.96
C ALA A 23 13.24 -5.31 18.43
N ALA A 24 13.96 -4.56 17.60
CA ALA A 24 13.47 -3.33 16.99
C ALA A 24 12.32 -3.57 16.02
N ALA A 25 12.40 -4.63 15.20
CA ALA A 25 11.31 -5.03 14.31
C ALA A 25 10.04 -5.46 15.06
N ARG A 26 10.15 -5.93 16.30
CA ARG A 26 9.02 -6.41 17.12
C ARG A 26 8.52 -5.38 18.13
N GLY A 27 9.16 -4.22 18.23
CA GLY A 27 8.78 -3.20 19.21
C GLY A 27 9.15 -3.57 20.64
N HIS A 28 10.08 -4.51 20.85
CA HIS A 28 10.45 -4.97 22.18
C HIS A 28 11.40 -3.96 22.85
N LEU A 29 10.84 -2.82 23.26
CA LEU A 29 11.56 -1.70 23.86
C LEU A 29 12.42 -2.12 25.05
N GLU A 30 11.89 -2.98 25.92
CA GLU A 30 12.61 -3.52 27.07
C GLU A 30 13.85 -4.33 26.66
N ILE A 31 13.75 -5.11 25.58
CA ILE A 31 14.89 -5.88 25.05
C ILE A 31 15.92 -4.93 24.45
N VAL A 32 15.49 -3.90 23.72
CA VAL A 32 16.41 -2.88 23.16
C VAL A 32 17.19 -2.18 24.28
N ASN A 33 16.50 -1.74 25.33
CA ASN A 33 17.12 -1.15 26.52
C ASN A 33 18.08 -2.12 27.21
N LEU A 34 17.67 -3.37 27.39
CA LEU A 34 18.49 -4.41 28.02
C LEU A 34 19.79 -4.62 27.23
N LEU A 35 19.72 -4.72 25.90
CA LEU A 35 20.88 -4.88 25.05
C LEU A 35 21.83 -3.68 25.17
N GLN A 36 21.32 -2.46 25.16
CA GLN A 36 22.12 -1.23 25.29
C GLN A 36 22.78 -1.08 26.67
N SER A 37 22.17 -1.62 27.73
CA SER A 37 22.72 -1.58 29.09
C SER A 37 23.92 -2.52 29.30
N LYS A 38 24.21 -3.41 28.36
CA LYS A 38 25.28 -4.41 28.50
C LYS A 38 26.67 -3.75 28.36
N PRO A 39 27.64 -4.08 29.24
CA PRO A 39 28.99 -3.50 29.19
C PRO A 39 29.76 -3.89 27.91
N ASP A 40 29.37 -4.99 27.27
CA ASP A 40 29.89 -5.51 26.01
C ASP A 40 29.02 -5.09 24.79
N TYR A 41 28.14 -4.10 24.96
CA TYR A 41 27.36 -3.55 23.86
C TYR A 41 28.27 -2.90 22.80
N ASN A 42 28.40 -3.54 21.65
CA ASN A 42 29.23 -3.10 20.53
C ASN A 42 28.51 -3.35 19.20
N VAL A 43 27.40 -2.63 18.99
CA VAL A 43 26.71 -2.59 17.69
C VAL A 43 27.24 -1.40 16.91
N ASP A 44 27.68 -1.64 15.68
CA ASP A 44 28.18 -0.60 14.80
C ASP A 44 27.03 0.27 14.22
N ALA A 45 27.40 1.37 13.56
CA ALA A 45 26.45 2.29 12.93
C ALA A 45 25.57 1.59 11.88
N MET A 46 26.09 0.54 11.23
CA MET A 46 25.36 -0.27 10.25
C MET A 46 24.26 -1.10 10.92
N GLY A 47 24.56 -1.78 12.02
CA GLY A 47 23.59 -2.54 12.81
C GLY A 47 22.50 -1.65 13.40
N LEU A 48 22.89 -0.49 13.95
CA LEU A 48 21.95 0.52 14.44
C LEU A 48 21.04 1.03 13.32
N GLY A 49 21.60 1.33 12.14
CA GLY A 49 20.84 1.79 10.98
C GLY A 49 19.85 0.74 10.47
N LYS A 50 20.24 -0.54 10.43
CA LYS A 50 19.34 -1.65 10.09
C LYS A 50 18.19 -1.78 11.10
N ALA A 51 18.50 -1.68 12.40
CA ALA A 51 17.48 -1.74 13.45
C ALA A 51 16.50 -0.56 13.32
N PHE A 52 17.00 0.64 13.02
CA PHE A 52 16.21 1.84 12.79
C PHE A 52 15.23 1.68 11.62
N VAL A 53 15.71 1.24 10.45
CA VAL A 53 14.85 0.99 9.28
C VAL A 53 13.81 -0.10 9.57
N LYS A 54 14.19 -1.17 10.29
CA LYS A 54 13.24 -2.23 10.64
C LYS A 54 12.17 -1.78 11.64
N ALA A 55 12.52 -0.94 12.61
CA ALA A 55 11.55 -0.33 13.52
C ALA A 55 10.54 0.54 12.73
N ALA A 56 11.02 1.40 11.83
CA ALA A 56 10.16 2.24 10.98
C ALA A 56 9.21 1.40 10.10
N ARG A 57 9.74 0.35 9.46
CA ARG A 57 8.97 -0.59 8.64
C ARG A 57 7.93 -1.38 9.44
N ARG A 58 8.11 -1.52 10.76
CA ARG A 58 7.19 -2.28 11.61
C ARG A 58 6.35 -1.38 12.51
N SER A 59 6.32 -0.08 12.21
CA SER A 59 5.51 0.91 12.92
C SER A 59 5.90 1.06 14.40
N GLN A 60 7.14 0.74 14.75
CA GLN A 60 7.62 0.70 16.14
C GLN A 60 8.15 2.08 16.57
N LEU A 61 7.26 3.05 16.69
CA LEU A 61 7.61 4.46 16.95
C LEU A 61 8.48 4.63 18.20
N GLN A 62 8.12 3.99 19.32
CA GLN A 62 8.90 4.10 20.57
C GLN A 62 10.33 3.59 20.44
N VAL A 63 10.53 2.47 19.71
CA VAL A 63 11.89 1.98 19.46
C VAL A 63 12.62 2.90 18.49
N LEU A 64 11.93 3.45 17.50
CA LEU A 64 12.51 4.39 16.56
C LEU A 64 13.01 5.67 17.25
N GLU A 65 12.20 6.23 18.16
CA GLU A 65 12.56 7.38 19.00
C GLU A 65 13.78 7.08 19.87
N LEU A 66 13.80 5.91 20.52
CA LEU A 66 14.92 5.46 21.33
C LEU A 66 16.20 5.33 20.50
N LEU A 67 16.14 4.66 19.34
CA LEU A 67 17.31 4.47 18.47
C LEU A 67 17.83 5.81 17.92
N TYR A 68 16.95 6.79 17.68
CA TYR A 68 17.33 8.13 17.25
C TYR A 68 18.05 8.93 18.35
N ALA A 69 17.74 8.64 19.62
CA ALA A 69 18.25 9.37 20.78
C ALA A 69 19.54 8.78 21.36
N ILE A 70 20.13 7.74 20.76
CA ILE A 70 21.37 7.12 21.24
C ILE A 70 22.52 8.14 21.20
N GLU A 71 23.12 8.39 22.35
CA GLU A 71 24.28 9.29 22.46
C GLU A 71 25.46 8.77 21.61
N GLY A 72 26.11 9.68 20.88
CA GLY A 72 27.24 9.36 20.02
C GLY A 72 26.89 8.66 18.70
N TYR A 73 25.64 8.24 18.50
CA TYR A 73 25.16 7.73 17.22
C TYR A 73 24.45 8.84 16.43
N GLN A 74 24.87 9.03 15.18
CA GLN A 74 24.20 9.93 14.25
C GLN A 74 23.60 9.11 13.12
N VAL A 75 22.27 9.15 13.01
CA VAL A 75 21.56 8.47 11.91
C VAL A 75 21.91 9.17 10.61
N SER A 76 22.43 8.43 9.63
CA SER A 76 22.76 9.01 8.33
C SER A 76 21.50 9.42 7.56
N ALA A 77 21.65 10.40 6.66
CA ALA A 77 20.57 10.82 5.76
C ALA A 77 19.99 9.63 4.96
N GLU A 78 20.84 8.74 4.47
CA GLU A 78 20.42 7.53 3.74
C GLU A 78 19.53 6.60 4.59
N VAL A 79 19.87 6.39 5.85
CA VAL A 79 19.09 5.56 6.78
C VAL A 79 17.75 6.23 7.08
N LEU A 80 17.74 7.55 7.28
CA LEU A 80 16.53 8.33 7.50
C LEU A 80 15.58 8.30 6.30
N GLU A 81 16.10 8.54 5.09
CA GLU A 81 15.32 8.48 3.84
C GLU A 81 14.76 7.08 3.59
N THR A 82 15.56 6.04 3.83
CA THR A 82 15.13 4.64 3.69
C THR A 82 14.03 4.29 4.69
N ALA A 83 14.18 4.71 5.95
CA ALA A 83 13.16 4.52 6.98
C ALA A 83 11.87 5.27 6.64
N PHE A 84 11.99 6.49 6.09
CA PHE A 84 10.85 7.31 5.69
C PHE A 84 10.06 6.64 4.57
N LEU A 85 10.72 6.22 3.50
CA LEU A 85 10.06 5.51 2.40
C LEU A 85 9.44 4.19 2.86
N ALA A 86 10.12 3.44 3.74
CA ALA A 86 9.55 2.21 4.30
C ALA A 86 8.27 2.46 5.12
N ALA A 87 8.21 3.57 5.85
CA ALA A 87 7.01 3.96 6.60
C ALA A 87 5.89 4.45 5.68
N VAL A 88 6.23 5.19 4.62
CA VAL A 88 5.30 5.67 3.59
C VAL A 88 4.63 4.50 2.86
N ASN A 89 5.41 3.51 2.44
CA ASN A 89 4.94 2.35 1.68
C ASN A 89 4.02 1.42 2.49
N LEU A 90 4.05 1.53 3.82
CA LEU A 90 3.23 0.75 4.73
C LEU A 90 2.13 1.58 5.40
N GLY A 91 1.93 2.83 4.97
CA GLY A 91 0.87 3.70 5.50
C GLY A 91 1.08 4.09 6.97
N ASN A 92 2.30 4.08 7.47
CA ASN A 92 2.63 4.34 8.88
C ASN A 92 2.70 5.84 9.17
N LEU A 93 1.55 6.53 9.13
CA LEU A 93 1.47 7.99 9.22
C LEU A 93 2.23 8.60 10.41
N GLU A 94 2.15 8.01 11.60
CA GLU A 94 2.83 8.56 12.79
C GLU A 94 4.36 8.47 12.67
N VAL A 95 4.89 7.38 12.11
CA VAL A 95 6.32 7.25 11.81
C VAL A 95 6.74 8.21 10.70
N VAL A 96 5.90 8.39 9.67
CA VAL A 96 6.16 9.36 8.59
C VAL A 96 6.28 10.78 9.16
N LYS A 97 5.36 11.21 10.03
CA LYS A 97 5.42 12.53 10.70
C LYS A 97 6.66 12.67 11.57
N PHE A 98 7.01 11.63 12.35
CA PHE A 98 8.22 11.65 13.16
C PHE A 98 9.47 11.84 12.28
N LEU A 99 9.63 11.01 11.25
CA LEU A 99 10.80 11.06 10.36
C LEU A 99 10.84 12.34 9.53
N ASP A 100 9.70 12.87 9.10
CA ASP A 100 9.61 14.16 8.41
C ASP A 100 10.26 15.29 9.22
N SER A 101 10.12 15.27 10.54
CA SER A 101 10.76 16.26 11.43
C SER A 101 12.29 16.12 11.52
N LYS A 102 12.85 15.00 11.04
CA LYS A 102 14.28 14.65 11.16
C LYS A 102 15.02 14.65 9.82
N ILE A 103 14.31 14.61 8.70
CA ILE A 103 14.90 14.58 7.37
C ILE A 103 15.01 15.99 6.78
N PHE A 104 16.02 16.20 5.94
CA PHE A 104 16.14 17.39 5.09
C PHE A 104 16.27 16.92 3.66
N VAL A 105 15.16 16.97 2.92
CA VAL A 105 15.04 16.37 1.57
C VAL A 105 14.48 17.38 0.57
N SER A 106 14.73 17.12 -0.71
CA SER A 106 14.24 17.96 -1.79
C SER A 106 12.73 17.77 -2.03
N PRO A 107 12.04 18.72 -2.70
CA PRO A 107 10.67 18.54 -3.16
C PRO A 107 10.47 17.25 -3.99
N ASP A 108 11.45 16.88 -4.81
CA ASP A 108 11.41 15.68 -5.63
C ASP A 108 11.36 14.39 -4.80
N PHE A 109 11.95 14.39 -3.60
CA PHE A 109 11.85 13.27 -2.68
C PHE A 109 10.42 13.08 -2.18
N TYR A 110 9.72 14.18 -1.82
CA TYR A 110 8.30 14.11 -1.44
C TYR A 110 7.42 13.65 -2.59
N VAL A 111 7.73 14.08 -3.82
CA VAL A 111 7.05 13.59 -5.03
C VAL A 111 7.25 12.08 -5.18
N LYS A 112 8.49 11.59 -5.07
CA LYS A 112 8.80 10.15 -5.12
C LYS A 112 8.06 9.38 -4.03
N ALA A 113 8.08 9.87 -2.80
CA ALA A 113 7.36 9.27 -1.68
C ALA A 113 5.85 9.20 -1.95
N PHE A 114 5.26 10.27 -2.48
CA PHE A 114 3.84 10.32 -2.82
C PHE A 114 3.49 9.29 -3.90
N LEU A 115 4.30 9.21 -4.96
CA LEU A 115 4.10 8.23 -6.03
C LEU A 115 4.19 6.79 -5.51
N SER A 116 5.16 6.49 -4.63
CA SER A 116 5.25 5.17 -3.97
C SER A 116 4.01 4.88 -3.15
N ALA A 117 3.58 5.86 -2.34
CA ALA A 117 2.38 5.73 -1.52
C ALA A 117 1.11 5.48 -2.34
N ALA A 118 1.02 6.04 -3.55
CA ALA A 118 -0.17 5.93 -4.39
C ALA A 118 -0.35 4.54 -5.02
N VAL A 119 0.73 3.78 -5.20
CA VAL A 119 0.73 2.51 -5.96
C VAL A 119 1.11 1.28 -5.15
N GLU A 120 1.50 1.44 -3.90
CA GLU A 120 1.94 0.32 -3.06
C GLU A 120 0.80 -0.11 -2.13
N CYS A 121 0.08 -1.16 -2.54
CA CYS A 121 -0.85 -1.87 -1.68
C CYS A 121 -0.06 -2.75 -0.71
N ASN A 122 -0.42 -2.74 0.58
CA ASN A 122 0.17 -3.56 1.64
C ASN A 122 0.26 -5.06 1.24
N THR A 123 1.40 -5.47 0.67
CA THR A 123 1.64 -6.86 0.22
C THR A 123 1.91 -7.84 1.37
N THR A 124 1.77 -7.42 2.63
CA THR A 124 2.00 -8.30 3.76
C THR A 124 0.90 -8.15 4.82
N TYR A 125 0.24 -9.27 5.11
CA TYR A 125 -0.94 -9.52 5.95
C TYR A 125 -0.94 -8.99 7.41
N VAL A 126 -0.07 -8.05 7.80
CA VAL A 126 0.20 -7.79 9.22
C VAL A 126 -0.29 -6.41 9.71
N THR A 127 -0.49 -5.42 8.84
CA THR A 127 -0.96 -4.09 9.28
C THR A 127 -1.75 -3.36 8.19
N VAL A 128 -2.99 -2.97 8.50
CA VAL A 128 -3.76 -2.00 7.68
C VAL A 128 -3.19 -0.62 7.99
N GLY A 129 -2.18 -0.21 7.22
CA GLY A 129 -1.63 1.14 7.29
C GLY A 129 -2.65 2.20 6.87
N ASN A 130 -2.54 3.42 7.42
CA ASN A 130 -3.34 4.57 7.01
C ASN A 130 -2.74 5.20 5.73
N GLN A 131 -2.89 4.51 4.61
CA GLN A 131 -2.30 4.92 3.33
C GLN A 131 -2.83 6.29 2.86
N VAL A 132 -4.13 6.53 3.03
CA VAL A 132 -4.75 7.80 2.66
C VAL A 132 -4.25 8.95 3.52
N GLY A 133 -4.05 8.75 4.82
CA GLY A 133 -3.45 9.74 5.70
C GLY A 133 -2.02 10.10 5.27
N VAL A 134 -1.23 9.12 4.82
CA VAL A 134 0.10 9.35 4.24
C VAL A 134 0.00 10.15 2.93
N LEU A 135 -0.91 9.78 2.02
CA LEU A 135 -1.13 10.54 0.78
C LEU A 135 -1.54 11.99 1.06
N GLN A 136 -2.46 12.21 2.00
CA GLN A 136 -2.90 13.53 2.42
C GLN A 136 -1.74 14.35 3.00
N PHE A 137 -0.92 13.74 3.88
CA PHE A 137 0.24 14.38 4.47
C PHE A 137 1.27 14.80 3.42
N LEU A 138 1.63 13.88 2.50
CA LEU A 138 2.59 14.14 1.44
C LEU A 138 2.07 15.17 0.44
N TYR A 139 0.79 15.14 0.10
CA TYR A 139 0.16 16.15 -0.75
C TYR A 139 0.18 17.54 -0.10
N ALA A 140 -0.04 17.62 1.22
CA ALA A 140 0.01 18.87 1.97
C ALA A 140 1.40 19.54 1.98
N LYS A 141 2.46 18.81 1.60
CA LYS A 141 3.80 19.41 1.38
C LYS A 141 3.85 20.34 0.16
N GLY A 142 2.83 20.30 -0.71
CA GLY A 142 2.70 21.22 -1.85
C GLY A 142 3.66 20.92 -3.01
N CYS A 143 4.38 19.79 -2.97
CA CYS A 143 5.32 19.40 -4.01
C CYS A 143 4.66 18.64 -5.18
N VAL A 144 3.45 18.11 -4.98
CA VAL A 144 2.75 17.25 -5.94
C VAL A 144 1.74 18.06 -6.74
N ARG A 145 1.91 18.08 -8.06
CA ARG A 145 0.98 18.76 -8.98
C ARG A 145 -0.18 17.84 -9.40
N PRO A 146 -1.39 18.38 -9.63
CA PRO A 146 -2.53 17.59 -10.12
C PRO A 146 -2.26 16.79 -11.40
N GLU A 147 -1.42 17.30 -12.31
CA GLU A 147 -1.07 16.62 -13.57
C GLU A 147 -0.27 15.34 -13.32
N LEU A 148 0.56 15.34 -12.27
CA LEU A 148 1.29 14.14 -11.87
C LEU A 148 0.35 13.08 -11.29
N ILE A 149 -0.67 13.51 -10.54
CA ILE A 149 -1.71 12.61 -10.03
C ILE A 149 -2.45 11.94 -11.19
N SER A 150 -2.77 12.68 -12.25
CA SER A 150 -3.39 12.14 -13.47
C SER A 150 -2.57 11.02 -14.11
N HIS A 151 -1.23 11.15 -14.10
CA HIS A 151 -0.35 10.12 -14.67
C HIS A 151 -0.34 8.82 -13.85
N ILE A 152 -0.39 8.91 -12.51
CA ILE A 152 -0.33 7.74 -11.64
C ILE A 152 -1.71 7.10 -11.39
N PHE A 153 -2.79 7.85 -11.61
CA PHE A 153 -4.15 7.45 -11.26
C PHE A 153 -4.58 6.06 -11.81
N PRO A 154 -4.38 5.73 -13.11
CA PRO A 154 -4.74 4.39 -13.61
C PRO A 154 -3.96 3.25 -12.94
N LYS A 155 -2.69 3.50 -12.60
CA LYS A 155 -1.87 2.51 -11.87
C LYS A 155 -2.31 2.39 -10.42
N ALA A 156 -2.70 3.49 -9.79
CA ALA A 156 -3.25 3.46 -8.43
C ALA A 156 -4.58 2.68 -8.37
N ALA A 157 -5.43 2.73 -9.41
CA ALA A 157 -6.67 1.95 -9.46
C ALA A 157 -6.45 0.42 -9.44
N ALA A 158 -5.30 -0.06 -9.90
CA ALA A 158 -4.90 -1.47 -9.81
C ALA A 158 -4.37 -1.86 -8.42
N CYS A 159 -3.77 -0.92 -7.70
CA CYS A 159 -2.87 -1.25 -6.58
C CYS A 159 -3.09 -0.40 -5.33
N SER A 160 -4.20 0.33 -5.21
CA SER A 160 -4.50 1.20 -4.08
C SER A 160 -5.84 0.83 -3.46
N SER A 161 -6.00 1.15 -2.18
CA SER A 161 -7.31 1.13 -1.50
C SER A 161 -8.30 2.08 -2.19
N LEU A 162 -9.60 1.78 -2.11
CA LEU A 162 -10.66 2.63 -2.64
C LEU A 162 -10.51 4.10 -2.19
N GLU A 163 -10.24 4.32 -0.91
CA GLU A 163 -10.11 5.65 -0.33
C GLU A 163 -8.89 6.41 -0.90
N GLY A 164 -7.84 5.68 -1.27
CA GLY A 164 -6.67 6.22 -1.98
C GLY A 164 -7.03 6.65 -3.40
N VAL A 165 -7.75 5.80 -4.14
CA VAL A 165 -8.25 6.13 -5.48
C VAL A 165 -9.18 7.34 -5.44
N GLU A 166 -10.11 7.41 -4.49
CA GLU A 166 -10.99 8.57 -4.31
C GLU A 166 -10.21 9.85 -4.04
N PHE A 167 -9.20 9.79 -3.17
CA PHE A 167 -8.35 10.93 -2.88
C PHE A 167 -7.63 11.43 -4.13
N LEU A 168 -7.03 10.52 -4.90
CA LEU A 168 -6.33 10.86 -6.14
C LEU A 168 -7.30 11.42 -7.18
N TYR A 169 -8.51 10.85 -7.31
CA TYR A 169 -9.55 11.36 -8.19
C TYR A 169 -9.93 12.81 -7.85
N LYS A 170 -10.11 13.10 -6.56
CA LYS A 170 -10.49 14.45 -6.07
C LYS A 170 -9.37 15.49 -6.22
N LYS A 171 -8.10 15.08 -6.26
CA LYS A 171 -6.93 15.98 -6.28
C LYS A 171 -6.25 16.09 -7.64
N GLY A 172 -6.46 15.12 -8.54
CA GLY A 172 -5.90 15.11 -9.88
C GLY A 172 -6.78 15.80 -10.92
N CYS A 173 -6.18 16.11 -12.07
CA CYS A 173 -6.90 16.55 -13.27
C CYS A 173 -7.30 15.32 -14.09
N ILE A 174 -8.30 14.56 -13.63
CA ILE A 174 -8.65 13.27 -14.23
C ILE A 174 -9.62 13.46 -15.41
N SER A 175 -9.20 13.07 -16.60
CA SER A 175 -10.05 13.06 -17.81
C SER A 175 -10.87 11.77 -17.89
N PRO A 176 -11.97 11.74 -18.67
CA PRO A 176 -12.74 10.52 -18.92
C PRO A 176 -11.88 9.36 -19.45
N ASP A 177 -10.91 9.63 -20.34
CA ASP A 177 -9.99 8.59 -20.83
C ASP A 177 -9.13 7.98 -19.71
N LEU A 178 -8.74 8.77 -18.71
CA LEU A 178 -8.03 8.25 -17.53
C LEU A 178 -8.95 7.49 -16.59
N VAL A 179 -10.24 7.84 -16.51
CA VAL A 179 -11.25 7.07 -15.78
C VAL A 179 -11.42 5.69 -16.40
N ASP A 180 -11.52 5.60 -17.72
CA ASP A 180 -11.60 4.30 -18.41
C ASP A 180 -10.35 3.45 -18.22
N ALA A 181 -9.17 4.06 -18.38
CA ALA A 181 -7.90 3.36 -18.16
C ALA A 181 -7.79 2.85 -16.70
N ALA A 182 -8.24 3.63 -15.73
CA ALA A 182 -8.30 3.22 -14.32
C ALA A 182 -9.33 2.09 -14.10
N PHE A 183 -10.48 2.18 -14.76
CA PHE A 183 -11.56 1.20 -14.67
C PHE A 183 -11.11 -0.17 -15.20
N GLU A 184 -10.49 -0.20 -16.38
CA GLU A 184 -9.93 -1.42 -16.96
C GLU A 184 -8.86 -2.04 -16.06
N LYS A 185 -7.99 -1.22 -15.45
CA LYS A 185 -6.99 -1.70 -14.50
C LYS A 185 -7.60 -2.29 -13.22
N ALA A 186 -8.63 -1.65 -12.67
CA ALA A 186 -9.35 -2.15 -11.51
C ALA A 186 -10.07 -3.49 -11.81
N VAL A 187 -10.64 -3.64 -13.00
CA VAL A 187 -11.23 -4.91 -13.47
C VAL A 187 -10.18 -6.00 -13.56
N LEU A 188 -9.01 -5.71 -14.14
CA LEU A 188 -7.93 -6.69 -14.29
C LEU A 188 -7.38 -7.21 -12.95
N GLU A 189 -7.43 -6.38 -11.91
CA GLU A 189 -7.02 -6.74 -10.55
C GLU A 189 -8.20 -7.21 -9.68
N ASN A 190 -9.39 -7.38 -10.27
CA ASN A 190 -10.61 -7.85 -9.59
C ASN A 190 -10.99 -6.99 -8.36
N SER A 191 -10.80 -5.67 -8.47
CA SER A 191 -11.11 -4.69 -7.42
C SER A 191 -12.52 -4.12 -7.60
N ALA A 192 -13.53 -4.86 -7.13
CA ALA A 192 -14.95 -4.50 -7.31
C ALA A 192 -15.31 -3.12 -6.74
N ASP A 193 -14.80 -2.77 -5.55
CA ASP A 193 -15.07 -1.49 -4.89
C ASP A 193 -14.59 -0.29 -5.73
N VAL A 194 -13.40 -0.41 -6.35
CA VAL A 194 -12.85 0.63 -7.24
C VAL A 194 -13.62 0.69 -8.55
N VAL A 195 -14.00 -0.47 -9.11
CA VAL A 195 -14.84 -0.54 -10.31
C VAL A 195 -16.19 0.15 -10.09
N GLU A 196 -16.85 -0.13 -8.97
CA GLU A 196 -18.12 0.49 -8.59
C GLU A 196 -17.97 2.02 -8.46
N PHE A 197 -16.95 2.47 -7.74
CA PHE A 197 -16.66 3.90 -7.58
C PHE A 197 -16.45 4.58 -8.93
N LEU A 198 -15.57 4.04 -9.78
CA LEU A 198 -15.26 4.61 -11.09
C LEU A 198 -16.49 4.64 -11.98
N TYR A 199 -17.30 3.58 -11.99
CA TYR A 199 -18.57 3.56 -12.72
C TYR A 199 -19.52 4.66 -12.26
N LYS A 200 -19.69 4.82 -10.94
CA LYS A 200 -20.54 5.85 -10.33
C LYS A 200 -20.10 7.29 -10.62
N THR A 201 -18.87 7.51 -11.10
CA THR A 201 -18.45 8.84 -11.59
C THR A 201 -19.20 9.27 -12.85
N GLY A 202 -19.79 8.32 -13.60
CA GLY A 202 -20.53 8.58 -14.83
C GLY A 202 -19.65 8.87 -16.06
N PHE A 203 -18.33 8.77 -15.93
CA PHE A 203 -17.39 9.03 -17.02
C PHE A 203 -16.87 7.76 -17.70
N VAL A 204 -17.24 6.57 -17.21
CA VAL A 204 -16.85 5.30 -17.83
C VAL A 204 -17.65 5.09 -19.11
N ARG A 205 -16.96 4.88 -20.22
CA ARG A 205 -17.56 4.63 -21.53
C ARG A 205 -18.22 3.25 -21.59
N THR A 206 -19.25 3.14 -22.42
CA THR A 206 -19.97 1.88 -22.62
C THR A 206 -19.03 0.78 -23.11
N GLU A 207 -18.13 1.07 -24.03
CA GLU A 207 -17.16 0.12 -24.59
C GLU A 207 -16.25 -0.49 -23.50
N SER A 208 -15.81 0.31 -22.52
CA SER A 208 -15.00 -0.18 -21.40
C SER A 208 -15.82 -1.06 -20.45
N VAL A 209 -17.11 -0.76 -20.24
CA VAL A 209 -18.03 -1.62 -19.49
C VAL A 209 -18.25 -2.96 -20.21
N GLU A 210 -18.47 -2.94 -21.52
CA GLU A 210 -18.64 -4.16 -22.32
C GLU A 210 -17.37 -5.04 -22.29
N GLY A 211 -16.20 -4.43 -22.46
CA GLY A 211 -14.91 -5.11 -22.31
C GLY A 211 -14.72 -5.73 -20.94
N ALA A 212 -15.12 -5.03 -19.87
CA ALA A 212 -15.04 -5.54 -18.50
C ALA A 212 -15.90 -6.80 -18.29
N PHE A 213 -17.11 -6.84 -18.86
CA PHE A 213 -17.96 -8.03 -18.81
C PHE A 213 -17.32 -9.25 -19.48
N LEU A 214 -16.69 -9.05 -20.64
CA LEU A 214 -16.05 -10.13 -21.38
C LEU A 214 -14.84 -10.68 -20.61
N ILE A 215 -13.96 -9.78 -20.13
CA ILE A 215 -12.77 -10.14 -19.36
C ILE A 215 -13.16 -10.87 -18.07
N ALA A 216 -14.13 -10.34 -17.31
CA ALA A 216 -14.55 -10.95 -16.05
C ALA A 216 -15.23 -12.31 -16.26
N ALA A 217 -16.01 -12.47 -17.34
CA ALA A 217 -16.61 -13.76 -17.70
C ALA A 217 -15.57 -14.82 -18.09
N GLU A 218 -14.57 -14.42 -18.88
CA GLU A 218 -13.46 -15.29 -19.30
C GLU A 218 -12.58 -15.72 -18.11
N ARG A 219 -12.25 -14.80 -17.21
CA ARG A 219 -11.41 -15.07 -16.03
C ARG A 219 -12.14 -15.73 -14.87
N GLY A 220 -13.47 -15.69 -14.88
CA GLY A 220 -14.28 -16.23 -13.79
C GLY A 220 -14.42 -15.27 -12.60
N ASP A 221 -14.22 -13.96 -12.82
CA ASP A 221 -14.24 -12.92 -11.78
C ASP A 221 -15.68 -12.59 -11.38
N VAL A 222 -16.25 -13.42 -10.51
CA VAL A 222 -17.66 -13.33 -10.08
C VAL A 222 -17.98 -11.97 -9.44
N TYR A 223 -17.07 -11.43 -8.62
CA TYR A 223 -17.28 -10.17 -7.91
C TYR A 223 -17.40 -8.97 -8.86
N ILE A 224 -16.57 -8.90 -9.90
CA ILE A 224 -16.70 -7.85 -10.93
C ILE A 224 -18.03 -7.99 -11.66
N LEU A 225 -18.41 -9.19 -12.09
CA LEU A 225 -19.67 -9.37 -12.81
C LEU A 225 -20.89 -9.00 -11.96
N GLU A 226 -20.90 -9.39 -10.68
CA GLU A 226 -21.95 -9.01 -9.74
C GLU A 226 -22.01 -7.50 -9.56
N CYS A 227 -20.87 -6.85 -9.29
CA CYS A 227 -20.75 -5.40 -9.21
C CYS A 227 -21.30 -4.68 -10.46
N LEU A 228 -20.92 -5.12 -11.66
CA LEU A 228 -21.39 -4.50 -12.91
C LEU A 228 -22.91 -4.68 -13.11
N ILE A 229 -23.46 -5.85 -12.75
CA ILE A 229 -24.90 -6.09 -12.82
C ILE A 229 -25.66 -5.21 -11.82
N GLU A 230 -25.15 -5.08 -10.60
CA GLU A 230 -25.73 -4.22 -9.56
C GLU A 230 -25.66 -2.74 -9.93
N CYS A 231 -24.61 -2.33 -10.64
CA CYS A 231 -24.48 -1.01 -11.24
C CYS A 231 -25.50 -0.76 -12.39
N GLY A 232 -26.26 -1.78 -12.80
CA GLY A 232 -27.26 -1.68 -13.86
C GLY A 232 -26.70 -1.87 -15.27
N CYS A 233 -25.46 -2.35 -15.41
CA CYS A 233 -24.80 -2.57 -16.69
C CYS A 233 -25.31 -3.86 -17.37
N THR A 234 -26.57 -3.90 -17.77
CA THR A 234 -27.19 -5.13 -18.31
C THR A 234 -27.66 -4.94 -19.75
N CYS A 235 -26.73 -5.00 -20.70
CA CYS A 235 -27.06 -5.07 -22.12
C CYS A 235 -27.24 -6.54 -22.56
N ARG A 236 -28.36 -6.84 -23.21
CA ARG A 236 -28.69 -8.21 -23.65
C ARG A 236 -27.66 -8.79 -24.62
N ALA A 237 -27.06 -7.97 -25.47
CA ALA A 237 -26.02 -8.38 -26.41
C ALA A 237 -24.75 -8.81 -25.67
N VAL A 238 -24.27 -7.98 -24.73
CA VAL A 238 -23.08 -8.20 -23.92
C VAL A 238 -23.22 -9.46 -23.07
N LEU A 239 -24.35 -9.60 -22.36
CA LEU A 239 -24.60 -10.81 -21.55
C LEU A 239 -24.58 -12.08 -22.40
N LYS A 240 -25.12 -12.04 -23.63
CA LYS A 240 -25.09 -13.18 -24.56
C LYS A 240 -23.67 -13.48 -25.02
N GLU A 241 -22.84 -12.47 -25.23
CA GLU A 241 -21.45 -12.63 -25.63
C GLU A 241 -20.60 -13.18 -24.48
N SER A 242 -20.71 -12.61 -23.28
CA SER A 242 -20.07 -13.11 -22.06
C SER A 242 -20.43 -14.56 -21.75
N LEU A 243 -21.68 -14.98 -22.01
CA LEU A 243 -22.10 -16.39 -21.84
C LEU A 243 -21.39 -17.38 -22.78
N LYS A 244 -20.84 -16.91 -23.90
CA LYS A 244 -20.04 -17.73 -24.82
C LYS A 244 -18.59 -17.88 -24.34
N SER A 245 -18.04 -16.84 -23.70
CA SER A 245 -16.65 -16.81 -23.22
C SER A 245 -16.48 -17.30 -21.78
N CYS A 246 -17.57 -17.62 -21.06
CA CYS A 246 -17.50 -18.11 -19.69
C CYS A 246 -16.61 -19.34 -19.49
N SER A 247 -15.63 -19.23 -18.60
CA SER A 247 -14.82 -20.35 -18.12
C SER A 247 -15.40 -21.06 -16.89
N SER A 248 -16.20 -20.36 -16.07
CA SER A 248 -16.70 -20.83 -14.77
C SER A 248 -18.21 -21.10 -14.76
N VAL A 249 -18.62 -22.14 -14.02
CA VAL A 249 -20.03 -22.48 -13.80
C VAL A 249 -20.74 -21.38 -12.99
N MET A 250 -20.04 -20.75 -12.05
CA MET A 250 -20.61 -19.70 -11.19
C MET A 250 -20.91 -18.43 -12.00
N THR A 251 -19.96 -17.95 -12.80
CA THR A 251 -20.17 -16.79 -13.67
C THR A 251 -21.27 -17.06 -14.69
N ARG A 252 -21.32 -18.27 -15.26
CA ARG A 252 -22.40 -18.66 -16.19
C ARG A 252 -23.78 -18.60 -15.53
N ARG A 253 -23.93 -19.08 -14.29
CA ARG A 253 -25.20 -19.01 -13.55
C ARG A 253 -25.62 -17.57 -13.28
N LEU A 254 -24.67 -16.72 -12.88
CA LEU A 254 -24.89 -15.31 -12.58
C LEU A 254 -25.35 -14.55 -13.84
N LEU A 255 -24.65 -14.72 -14.96
CA LEU A 255 -25.04 -14.12 -16.24
C LEU A 255 -26.38 -14.62 -16.77
N LEU A 256 -26.70 -15.93 -16.62
CA LEU A 256 -28.01 -16.46 -17.00
C LEU A 256 -29.14 -15.87 -16.16
N ARG A 257 -28.90 -15.61 -14.86
CA ARG A 257 -29.87 -14.95 -13.99
C ARG A 257 -30.11 -13.51 -14.45
N ALA A 258 -29.05 -12.76 -14.69
CA ALA A 258 -29.13 -11.39 -15.21
C ALA A 258 -29.80 -11.32 -16.60
N TYR A 259 -29.51 -12.26 -17.49
CA TYR A 259 -30.11 -12.34 -18.81
C TYR A 259 -31.62 -12.60 -18.73
N LYS A 260 -32.08 -13.43 -17.79
CA LYS A 260 -33.50 -13.74 -17.59
C LYS A 260 -34.28 -12.62 -16.91
N SER A 261 -33.63 -11.77 -16.11
CA SER A 261 -34.29 -10.64 -15.47
C SER A 261 -34.52 -9.46 -16.41
N LEU A 262 -33.81 -9.41 -17.54
CA LEU A 262 -34.14 -8.49 -18.63
C LEU A 262 -35.43 -8.98 -19.30
N ALA A 263 -36.54 -8.28 -19.04
CA ALA A 263 -37.81 -8.52 -19.73
C ALA A 263 -37.61 -8.49 -21.26
N PRO A 264 -38.42 -9.25 -22.03
CA PRO A 264 -38.23 -9.42 -23.47
C PRO A 264 -38.28 -8.12 -24.27
#